data_AF-A0A928EI39-F1
#
_entry.id   AF-A0A928EI39-F1
#
_cell.length_a   1.000
_cell.length_b   1.000
_cell.length_c   1.000
_cell.angle_alpha   90.00
_cell.angle_beta   90.00
_cell.angle_gamma   90.00
#
_symmetry.space_group_name_H-M   'P 1'
#
loop_
_entity.id
_entity.type
_entity.pdbx_description
1 polymer ?
#
loop_
_entity_poly.entity_id
_entity_poly.type
_entity_poly.pdbx_seq_one_letter_code
_entity_poly.pdbx_strand_id
1 'polypeptide(L)'
;MPTWRPVHGEVIRLDPALTSVEAIEEYLAEKRIIARGYAQEDVYSIELAATGRRRRVAVLDEDDTVVPGPSLSDLLEDMDDALRKLEIRVDGVVQWGDIDLGEVDVAGDDCDVANGTAEAAGAVAVQSAGEQSTVEGAGARSDEGETTVAEAGARSEEVDEDDPLPDYAAGPMLVLSDVPFSQVPGVAAAIGSPVAVLRLPPVNALVADVPIPKRNHGSAKFTIVLSTDPSGVDRPVLSVRQDSLRVTWEWEGELPPVAWVKDNDSAADFADEQLGVGAFVTRICADLPDTDPQALRSALLGDAEHAGREVAGAIGLPAEVGDCLEGLLEARLLPGAVVFEPKPFAERLQSTVAYEVSGQGVAAPGFWAVYRKLYLDHPRAMEAVATAQAGIGAILVATGTRRWHRTSGKVLAGLGGALAVNAGARILATQWIQAALEAEGLAVHREGE
;
A
#
# COMPACT_ATOMS: atom_id res chain seq x y z
N MET A 1 0.40 -25.51 1.87
CA MET A 1 1.86 -25.47 1.67
C MET A 1 2.40 -24.23 2.35
N PRO A 2 3.65 -24.21 2.82
CA PRO A 2 4.26 -22.99 3.34
C PRO A 2 4.25 -21.90 2.26
N THR A 3 3.89 -20.67 2.64
CA THR A 3 4.05 -19.51 1.76
C THR A 3 5.51 -19.09 1.80
N TRP A 4 6.17 -19.09 0.64
CA TRP A 4 7.56 -18.67 0.50
C TRP A 4 7.64 -17.20 0.13
N ARG A 5 8.71 -16.53 0.56
CA ARG A 5 9.04 -15.14 0.25
C ARG A 5 10.45 -15.09 -0.35
N PRO A 6 10.66 -14.47 -1.52
CA PRO A 6 12.00 -14.14 -1.97
C PRO A 6 12.62 -13.10 -1.05
N VAL A 7 13.80 -13.38 -0.52
CA VAL A 7 14.62 -12.46 0.26
C VAL A 7 15.91 -12.21 -0.49
N HIS A 8 16.23 -10.93 -0.68
CA HIS A 8 17.40 -10.50 -1.43
C HIS A 8 18.50 -10.08 -0.46
N GLY A 9 19.74 -10.26 -0.90
CA GLY A 9 20.89 -9.82 -0.16
C GLY A 9 22.18 -9.87 -0.95
N GLU A 10 23.24 -9.49 -0.28
CA GLU A 10 24.58 -9.36 -0.81
C GLU A 10 25.57 -10.02 0.14
N VAL A 11 26.51 -10.77 -0.43
CA VAL A 11 27.68 -11.31 0.25
C VAL A 11 28.90 -10.57 -0.30
N ILE A 12 29.42 -9.64 0.47
CA ILE A 12 30.60 -8.84 0.13
C ILE A 12 31.83 -9.63 0.57
N ARG A 13 32.69 -9.94 -0.39
CA ARG A 13 33.95 -10.66 -0.16
C ARG A 13 35.03 -9.64 0.18
N LEU A 14 35.31 -9.46 1.46
CA LEU A 14 36.31 -8.47 1.91
C LEU A 14 37.74 -8.85 1.48
N ASP A 15 37.97 -10.13 1.23
CA ASP A 15 39.23 -10.66 0.71
C ASP A 15 38.97 -11.77 -0.33
N PRO A 16 38.91 -11.43 -1.63
CA PRO A 16 38.62 -12.39 -2.70
C PRO A 16 39.65 -13.52 -2.83
N ALA A 17 40.83 -13.40 -2.20
CA ALA A 17 41.83 -14.46 -2.18
C ALA A 17 41.51 -15.57 -1.17
N LEU A 18 40.69 -15.28 -0.15
CA LEU A 18 40.32 -16.23 0.90
C LEU A 18 38.97 -16.89 0.65
N THR A 19 38.04 -16.17 0.01
CA THR A 19 36.71 -16.69 -0.34
C THR A 19 36.43 -16.45 -1.82
N SER A 20 36.41 -17.53 -2.60
CA SER A 20 36.06 -17.48 -4.02
C SER A 20 34.54 -17.61 -4.21
N VAL A 21 34.06 -17.29 -5.41
CA VAL A 21 32.64 -17.46 -5.77
C VAL A 21 32.27 -18.94 -5.72
N GLU A 22 33.16 -19.80 -6.19
CA GLU A 22 32.99 -21.25 -6.16
C GLU A 22 32.83 -21.78 -4.73
N ALA A 23 33.53 -21.22 -3.75
CA ALA A 23 33.37 -21.60 -2.35
C ALA A 23 31.97 -21.27 -1.80
N ILE A 24 31.39 -20.13 -2.22
CA ILE A 24 30.01 -19.75 -1.86
C ILE A 24 29.02 -20.72 -2.53
N GLU A 25 29.18 -21.00 -3.81
CA GLU A 25 28.29 -21.92 -4.53
C GLU A 25 28.41 -23.37 -4.03
N GLU A 26 29.62 -23.83 -3.66
CA GLU A 26 29.87 -25.14 -3.07
C GLU A 26 29.22 -25.25 -1.69
N TYR A 27 29.30 -24.22 -0.86
CA TYR A 27 28.59 -24.16 0.42
C TYR A 27 27.07 -24.29 0.25
N LEU A 28 26.48 -23.55 -0.70
CA LEU A 28 25.04 -23.63 -1.00
C LEU A 28 24.66 -25.04 -1.48
N ALA A 29 25.51 -25.68 -2.28
CA ALA A 29 25.30 -27.03 -2.78
C ALA A 29 25.40 -28.09 -1.66
N GLU A 30 26.42 -28.01 -0.80
CA GLU A 30 26.62 -28.92 0.33
C GLU A 30 25.40 -28.90 1.28
N LYS A 31 24.89 -27.70 1.56
CA LYS A 31 23.73 -27.49 2.42
C LYS A 31 22.38 -27.66 1.70
N ARG A 32 22.39 -27.91 0.38
CA ARG A 32 21.21 -28.05 -0.50
C ARG A 32 20.24 -26.86 -0.40
N ILE A 33 20.78 -25.64 -0.31
CA ILE A 33 20.02 -24.39 -0.13
C ILE A 33 19.60 -23.82 -1.48
N ILE A 34 18.29 -23.73 -1.72
CA ILE A 34 17.76 -23.33 -3.02
C ILE A 34 17.89 -21.80 -3.15
N ALA A 35 18.73 -21.37 -4.09
CA ALA A 35 19.14 -19.99 -4.25
C ALA A 35 19.27 -19.59 -5.72
N ARG A 36 19.17 -18.29 -5.97
CA ARG A 36 19.60 -17.63 -7.21
C ARG A 36 20.71 -16.66 -6.83
N GLY A 37 21.71 -16.50 -7.69
CA GLY A 37 22.82 -15.62 -7.37
C GLY A 37 23.80 -15.43 -8.51
N TYR A 38 24.54 -14.33 -8.42
CA TYR A 38 25.57 -13.97 -9.38
C TYR A 38 26.63 -13.10 -8.71
N ALA A 39 27.88 -13.26 -9.14
CA ALA A 39 29.00 -12.48 -8.66
C ALA A 39 29.26 -11.27 -9.56
N GLN A 40 29.28 -10.08 -8.96
CA GLN A 40 29.76 -8.85 -9.59
C GLN A 40 30.92 -8.29 -8.77
N GLU A 41 32.12 -8.37 -9.34
CA GLU A 41 33.36 -7.95 -8.65
C GLU A 41 33.50 -8.65 -7.30
N ASP A 42 33.57 -7.89 -6.21
CA ASP A 42 33.72 -8.42 -4.85
C ASP A 42 32.37 -8.73 -4.17
N VAL A 43 31.25 -8.43 -4.83
CA VAL A 43 29.90 -8.64 -4.29
C VAL A 43 29.26 -9.85 -4.96
N TYR A 44 28.69 -10.74 -4.16
CA TYR A 44 27.85 -11.84 -4.61
C TYR A 44 26.40 -11.55 -4.24
N SER A 45 25.57 -11.20 -5.22
CA SER A 45 24.14 -10.99 -5.02
C SER A 45 23.45 -12.34 -4.90
N ILE A 46 22.60 -12.49 -3.89
CA ILE A 46 21.89 -13.73 -3.59
C ILE A 46 20.42 -13.46 -3.34
N GLU A 47 19.57 -14.35 -3.85
CA GLU A 47 18.14 -14.42 -3.57
C GLU A 47 17.82 -15.81 -3.02
N LEU A 48 17.12 -15.85 -1.89
CA LEU A 48 16.71 -17.06 -1.17
C LEU A 48 15.20 -17.09 -0.97
N ALA A 49 14.62 -18.27 -0.85
CA ALA A 49 13.22 -18.42 -0.46
C ALA A 49 13.12 -18.63 1.05
N ALA A 50 12.47 -17.71 1.77
CA ALA A 50 12.24 -17.82 3.21
C ALA A 50 10.76 -18.05 3.55
N THR A 51 10.48 -18.79 4.62
CA THR A 51 9.10 -19.01 5.09
C THR A 51 8.96 -18.91 6.62
N GLY A 52 7.74 -18.54 7.03
CA GLY A 52 7.33 -18.48 8.43
C GLY A 52 8.00 -17.38 9.25
N ARG A 53 7.58 -17.29 10.52
CA ARG A 53 8.03 -16.22 11.44
C ARG A 53 9.54 -16.25 11.73
N ARG A 54 10.17 -17.43 11.65
CA ARG A 54 11.62 -17.60 11.85
C ARG A 54 12.44 -17.42 10.57
N ARG A 55 11.81 -17.00 9.46
CA ARG A 55 12.46 -16.82 8.14
C ARG A 55 13.33 -18.02 7.78
N ARG A 56 12.75 -19.23 7.79
CA ARG A 56 13.48 -20.46 7.45
C ARG A 56 13.69 -20.56 5.96
N VAL A 57 14.92 -20.80 5.53
CA VAL A 57 15.27 -20.87 4.11
C VAL A 57 14.83 -22.20 3.48
N ALA A 58 14.55 -22.19 2.18
CA ALA A 58 14.20 -23.39 1.42
C ALA A 58 15.44 -24.26 1.23
N VAL A 59 15.32 -25.52 1.66
CA VAL A 59 16.34 -26.55 1.42
C VAL A 59 15.69 -27.77 0.80
N LEU A 60 16.48 -28.51 0.03
CA LEU A 60 16.04 -29.78 -0.56
C LEU A 60 16.45 -30.93 0.37
N ASP A 61 15.49 -31.73 0.84
CA ASP A 61 15.79 -32.91 1.66
C ASP A 61 16.35 -34.08 0.83
N GLU A 62 16.59 -35.22 1.49
CA GLU A 62 17.11 -36.44 0.85
C GLU A 62 16.13 -37.08 -0.15
N ASP A 63 14.83 -36.76 -0.04
CA ASP A 63 13.75 -37.25 -0.90
C ASP A 63 13.42 -36.26 -2.03
N ASP A 64 14.34 -35.32 -2.32
CA ASP A 64 14.17 -34.22 -3.29
C ASP A 64 12.87 -33.41 -3.07
N THR A 65 12.46 -33.26 -1.81
CA THR A 65 11.31 -32.46 -1.39
C THR A 65 11.77 -31.16 -0.73
N VAL A 66 11.11 -30.06 -1.09
CA VAL A 66 11.44 -28.74 -0.53
C VAL A 66 10.86 -28.61 0.87
N VAL A 67 11.73 -28.35 1.85
CA VAL A 67 11.38 -28.22 3.26
C VAL A 67 11.95 -26.94 3.89
N PRO A 68 11.35 -26.41 4.96
CA PRO A 68 11.94 -25.30 5.72
C PRO A 68 13.21 -25.74 6.48
N GLY A 69 14.36 -25.24 6.07
CA GLY A 69 15.68 -25.52 6.63
C GLY A 69 16.04 -24.64 7.85
N PRO A 70 17.32 -24.23 7.99
CA PRO A 70 17.76 -23.35 9.07
C PRO A 70 17.07 -21.98 9.00
N SER A 71 17.08 -21.22 10.11
CA SER A 71 16.64 -19.83 10.05
C SER A 71 17.63 -19.02 9.22
N LEU A 72 17.18 -17.89 8.65
CA LEU A 72 18.06 -16.99 7.91
C LEU A 72 19.27 -16.58 8.77
N SER A 73 19.05 -16.23 10.05
CA SER A 73 20.14 -15.86 10.96
C SER A 73 21.13 -17.01 11.19
N ASP A 74 20.65 -18.22 11.47
CA ASP A 74 21.53 -19.38 11.68
C ASP A 74 22.32 -19.71 10.40
N LEU A 75 21.71 -19.51 9.23
CA LEU A 75 22.38 -19.70 7.95
C LEU A 75 23.51 -18.69 7.76
N LEU A 76 23.27 -17.41 8.04
CA LEU A 76 24.28 -16.37 7.84
C LEU A 76 25.47 -16.56 8.81
N GLU A 77 25.20 -16.97 10.04
CA GLU A 77 26.22 -17.31 11.03
C GLU A 77 27.06 -18.52 10.58
N ASP A 78 26.42 -19.61 10.16
CA ASP A 78 27.13 -20.81 9.64
C ASP A 78 27.92 -20.51 8.36
N MET A 79 27.42 -19.60 7.50
CA MET A 79 28.12 -19.19 6.30
C MET A 79 29.36 -18.33 6.61
N ASP A 80 29.28 -17.45 7.60
CA ASP A 80 30.41 -16.63 8.08
C ASP A 80 31.48 -17.48 8.80
N ASP A 81 31.06 -18.49 9.56
CA ASP A 81 31.97 -19.45 10.20
C ASP A 81 32.68 -20.35 9.15
N ALA A 82 31.95 -20.75 8.11
CA ALA A 82 32.49 -21.61 7.05
C ALA A 82 33.37 -20.84 6.05
N LEU A 83 33.01 -19.59 5.74
CA LEU A 83 33.64 -18.77 4.71
C LEU A 83 34.25 -17.51 5.34
N ARG A 84 35.56 -17.30 5.15
CA ARG A 84 36.29 -16.27 5.87
C ARG A 84 36.13 -14.87 5.26
N LYS A 85 36.17 -13.84 6.13
CA LYS A 85 36.19 -12.41 5.76
C LYS A 85 35.06 -12.02 4.81
N LEU A 86 33.83 -12.36 5.20
CA LEU A 86 32.64 -11.92 4.50
C LEU A 86 31.97 -10.77 5.24
N GLU A 87 31.26 -9.94 4.51
CA GLU A 87 30.19 -9.15 5.08
C GLU A 87 28.91 -9.58 4.37
N ILE A 88 27.94 -10.08 5.14
CA ILE A 88 26.71 -10.64 4.58
C ILE A 88 25.54 -9.77 5.01
N ARG A 89 24.75 -9.31 4.04
CA ARG A 89 23.56 -8.49 4.26
C ARG A 89 22.37 -9.12 3.55
N VAL A 90 21.40 -9.66 4.27
CA VAL A 90 20.20 -10.27 3.67
C VAL A 90 18.94 -9.87 4.45
N ASP A 91 17.96 -9.23 3.78
CA ASP A 91 16.64 -8.86 4.36
C ASP A 91 16.73 -8.17 5.74
N GLY A 92 17.69 -7.25 5.89
CA GLY A 92 17.94 -6.49 7.12
C GLY A 92 18.77 -7.21 8.19
N VAL A 93 19.15 -8.47 7.98
CA VAL A 93 20.12 -9.18 8.81
C VAL A 93 21.52 -8.90 8.26
N VAL A 94 22.39 -8.36 9.10
CA VAL A 94 23.79 -8.10 8.77
C VAL A 94 24.67 -8.95 9.64
N GLN A 95 25.55 -9.73 9.01
CA GLN A 95 26.62 -10.48 9.65
C GLN A 95 27.95 -9.90 9.19
N TRP A 96 28.77 -9.50 10.17
CA TRP A 96 30.12 -9.02 9.93
C TRP A 96 31.07 -10.17 10.22
N GLY A 97 31.83 -10.60 9.22
CA GLY A 97 32.92 -11.51 9.46
C GLY A 97 33.98 -10.87 10.33
N ASP A 98 34.63 -11.71 11.14
CA ASP A 98 35.75 -11.29 11.97
C ASP A 98 36.79 -10.57 11.09
N ILE A 99 36.95 -9.26 11.33
CA ILE A 99 38.04 -8.50 10.73
C ILE A 99 39.31 -9.04 11.37
N ASP A 100 39.97 -9.97 10.69
CA ASP A 100 41.31 -10.43 11.02
C ASP A 100 42.29 -9.27 10.74
N LEU A 101 42.37 -8.35 11.71
CA LEU A 101 43.48 -7.42 11.88
C LEU A 101 44.68 -8.28 12.27
N GLY A 102 45.25 -8.99 11.30
CA GLY A 102 46.31 -9.97 11.52
C GLY A 102 47.31 -9.46 12.54
N GLU A 103 47.73 -10.32 13.46
CA GLU A 103 48.56 -10.00 14.62
C GLU A 103 49.66 -9.01 14.21
N VAL A 104 49.46 -7.73 14.54
CA VAL A 104 50.46 -6.71 14.27
C VAL A 104 51.54 -6.96 15.29
N ASP A 105 52.61 -7.62 14.86
CA ASP A 105 53.87 -7.66 15.59
C ASP A 105 54.34 -6.21 15.72
N VAL A 106 53.88 -5.53 16.78
CA VAL A 106 54.49 -4.30 17.22
C VAL A 106 55.82 -4.73 17.82
N ALA A 107 56.82 -4.94 16.96
CA ALA A 107 58.20 -4.92 17.37
C ALA A 107 58.40 -3.57 18.06
N GLY A 108 58.55 -3.61 19.39
CA GLY A 108 58.51 -2.44 20.25
C GLY A 108 59.74 -1.55 20.09
N ASP A 109 59.92 -0.93 18.93
CA ASP A 109 61.00 0.03 18.68
C ASP A 109 60.64 1.24 17.80
N ASP A 110 59.40 1.38 17.29
CA ASP A 110 59.01 2.55 16.47
C ASP A 110 57.87 3.38 17.09
N CYS A 111 57.91 3.58 18.41
CA CYS A 111 57.12 4.60 19.09
C CYS A 111 57.99 5.84 19.36
N ASP A 112 58.38 6.57 18.32
CA ASP A 112 58.98 7.90 18.46
C ASP A 112 57.92 8.90 18.93
N VAL A 113 57.70 8.90 20.25
CA VAL A 113 56.95 9.96 20.95
C VAL A 113 57.80 11.22 20.89
N ALA A 114 57.60 12.03 19.87
CA ALA A 114 58.18 13.36 19.77
C ALA A 114 57.69 14.22 20.94
N ASN A 115 58.60 14.39 21.92
CA ASN A 115 58.48 15.33 23.03
C ASN A 115 58.49 16.77 22.47
N GLY A 116 57.30 17.31 22.19
CA GLY A 116 57.05 18.73 22.00
C GLY A 116 56.66 19.38 23.33
N THR A 117 57.50 20.31 23.77
CA THR A 117 57.45 21.08 25.02
C THR A 117 56.09 21.68 25.40
N ALA A 118 55.85 21.69 26.70
CA ALA A 118 54.72 22.29 27.42
C ALA A 118 54.52 23.80 27.16
N GLU A 119 53.25 24.22 27.02
CA GLU A 119 52.64 25.27 27.87
C GLU A 119 51.12 25.40 27.63
N ALA A 120 50.40 25.67 28.73
CA ALA A 120 48.97 26.01 28.90
C ALA A 120 47.95 24.85 28.74
N ALA A 121 47.62 24.11 29.80
CA ALA A 121 46.59 24.41 30.82
C ALA A 121 45.15 24.38 30.27
N GLY A 122 44.22 23.56 30.77
CA GLY A 122 44.27 22.64 31.89
C GLY A 122 42.96 21.83 32.06
N ALA A 123 43.09 20.81 32.93
CA ALA A 123 42.11 20.23 33.87
C ALA A 123 40.62 20.16 33.44
N VAL A 124 39.94 19.02 33.27
CA VAL A 124 39.73 17.80 34.10
C VAL A 124 38.21 17.62 34.25
N ALA A 125 37.76 16.42 33.90
CA ALA A 125 36.64 15.62 34.42
C ALA A 125 35.24 16.22 34.67
N VAL A 126 34.28 15.65 33.93
CA VAL A 126 33.08 14.92 34.39
C VAL A 126 32.62 15.17 35.84
N GLN A 127 31.36 15.61 35.98
CA GLN A 127 30.49 15.15 37.07
C GLN A 127 28.99 15.32 36.74
N SER A 128 28.23 14.33 37.19
CA SER A 128 26.79 14.12 37.03
C SER A 128 25.93 14.93 38.01
N ALA A 129 24.64 15.02 37.66
CA ALA A 129 23.45 15.13 38.50
C ALA A 129 22.98 16.50 39.02
N GLY A 130 21.65 16.70 38.97
CA GLY A 130 20.90 17.44 39.99
C GLY A 130 20.16 18.72 39.57
N GLU A 131 18.86 18.54 39.32
CA GLU A 131 17.71 19.40 39.69
C GLU A 131 17.67 20.94 39.54
N GLN A 132 16.56 21.36 38.91
CA GLN A 132 15.65 22.49 39.23
C GLN A 132 16.21 23.89 39.49
N SER A 133 15.78 24.87 38.68
CA SER A 133 14.93 25.98 39.14
C SER A 133 14.53 26.91 37.97
N THR A 134 13.28 27.34 38.07
CA THR A 134 12.53 28.37 37.33
C THR A 134 13.21 29.75 37.26
N VAL A 135 12.93 30.55 36.20
CA VAL A 135 12.24 31.87 36.28
C VAL A 135 11.81 32.36 34.87
N GLU A 136 10.52 32.68 34.84
CA GLU A 136 9.65 33.57 34.05
C GLU A 136 10.13 34.52 32.94
N GLY A 137 9.24 34.64 31.94
CA GLY A 137 8.79 35.90 31.30
C GLY A 137 9.02 35.93 29.78
N ALA A 138 8.11 36.32 28.90
CA ALA A 138 6.71 36.74 28.93
C ALA A 138 6.24 36.75 27.46
N GLY A 139 4.94 36.52 27.18
CA GLY A 139 4.41 36.75 25.83
C GLY A 139 3.05 36.11 25.57
N ALA A 140 1.99 36.73 26.08
CA ALA A 140 0.60 36.34 25.84
C ALA A 140 0.22 36.41 24.35
N ARG A 141 -0.59 35.44 23.88
CA ARG A 141 -1.71 35.68 22.97
C ARG A 141 -2.71 34.52 23.00
N SER A 142 -3.96 34.95 23.16
CA SER A 142 -5.26 34.26 23.11
C SER A 142 -5.39 33.16 22.07
N ASP A 143 -5.85 31.98 22.51
CA ASP A 143 -6.37 30.93 21.64
C ASP A 143 -7.90 30.86 21.86
N GLU A 144 -8.63 31.25 20.81
CA GLU A 144 -10.08 31.12 20.72
C GLU A 144 -10.40 29.73 20.19
N GLY A 145 -11.36 29.07 20.82
CA GLY A 145 -11.66 27.67 20.57
C GLY A 145 -12.13 27.38 19.14
N GLU A 146 -11.61 26.29 18.60
CA GLU A 146 -12.26 25.54 17.53
C GLU A 146 -12.53 24.12 18.02
N THR A 147 -13.81 23.85 18.27
CA THR A 147 -14.31 22.52 18.62
C THR A 147 -14.33 21.69 17.34
N THR A 148 -13.28 20.93 17.07
CA THR A 148 -13.28 19.95 16.00
C THR A 148 -14.22 18.81 16.38
N VAL A 149 -15.35 18.75 15.68
CA VAL A 149 -16.30 17.64 15.76
C VAL A 149 -15.60 16.42 15.16
N ALA A 150 -15.31 15.48 16.06
CA ALA A 150 -14.80 14.13 15.85
C ALA A 150 -15.05 13.54 14.45
N GLU A 151 -13.94 13.16 13.82
CA GLU A 151 -13.88 12.17 12.75
C GLU A 151 -14.55 10.87 13.24
N ALA A 152 -15.80 10.68 12.86
CA ALA A 152 -16.48 9.41 13.00
C ALA A 152 -16.28 8.62 11.70
N GLY A 153 -15.31 7.68 11.70
CA GLY A 153 -15.34 6.56 10.75
C GLY A 153 -14.05 6.19 10.03
N ALA A 154 -12.91 6.84 10.28
CA ALA A 154 -11.62 6.26 9.88
C ALA A 154 -11.27 5.19 10.92
N ARG A 155 -11.52 3.92 10.60
CA ARG A 155 -10.90 2.82 11.32
C ARG A 155 -9.40 2.99 11.08
N SER A 156 -8.69 3.52 12.08
CA SER A 156 -7.23 3.49 12.11
C SER A 156 -6.83 2.02 12.12
N GLU A 157 -6.61 1.47 10.94
CA GLU A 157 -5.73 0.32 10.82
C GLU A 157 -4.37 0.82 11.31
N GLU A 158 -3.89 0.19 12.38
CA GLU A 158 -2.52 0.36 12.86
C GLU A 158 -1.61 0.26 11.63
N VAL A 159 -0.97 1.37 11.29
CA VAL A 159 0.02 1.39 10.23
C VAL A 159 1.12 0.46 10.72
N ASP A 160 1.33 -0.66 10.05
CA ASP A 160 2.58 -1.42 10.17
C ASP A 160 3.72 -0.45 9.81
N GLU A 161 4.28 0.23 10.81
CA GLU A 161 5.38 1.20 10.71
C GLU A 161 6.72 0.51 10.36
N ASP A 162 6.76 -0.82 10.38
CA ASP A 162 7.99 -1.62 10.27
C ASP A 162 8.34 -2.10 8.85
N ASP A 163 7.55 -1.78 7.81
CA ASP A 163 7.86 -2.14 6.41
C ASP A 163 8.04 -0.87 5.56
N PRO A 164 9.30 -0.39 5.35
CA PRO A 164 9.56 0.78 4.53
C PRO A 164 9.05 0.52 3.11
N LEU A 165 8.30 1.48 2.57
CA LEU A 165 7.83 1.42 1.19
C LEU A 165 9.01 1.48 0.23
N PRO A 166 8.91 0.85 -0.95
CA PRO A 166 9.87 1.14 -2.01
C PRO A 166 9.73 2.60 -2.44
N ASP A 167 10.83 3.18 -2.90
CA ASP A 167 10.84 4.50 -3.51
C ASP A 167 10.16 4.42 -4.88
N TYR A 168 8.87 4.76 -4.92
CA TYR A 168 8.13 4.80 -6.17
C TYR A 168 8.62 5.95 -7.05
N ALA A 169 8.67 5.69 -8.35
CA ALA A 169 8.92 6.69 -9.37
C ALA A 169 7.93 7.86 -9.26
N ALA A 170 8.39 9.08 -9.57
CA ALA A 170 7.59 10.30 -9.46
C ALA A 170 6.51 10.47 -10.56
N GLY A 171 6.30 9.46 -11.42
CA GLY A 171 5.41 9.51 -12.58
C GLY A 171 4.04 8.85 -12.38
N PRO A 172 3.41 8.42 -13.49
CA PRO A 172 2.14 7.72 -13.47
C PRO A 172 2.17 6.45 -12.63
N MET A 173 1.02 6.12 -12.07
CA MET A 173 0.88 4.99 -11.17
C MET A 173 -0.44 4.26 -11.43
N LEU A 174 -0.35 2.93 -11.49
CA LEU A 174 -1.47 2.00 -11.48
C LEU A 174 -1.52 1.33 -10.10
N VAL A 175 -2.70 1.37 -9.47
CA VAL A 175 -2.98 0.66 -8.21
C VAL A 175 -4.18 -0.27 -8.43
N LEU A 176 -3.96 -1.57 -8.24
CA LEU A 176 -5.01 -2.58 -8.22
C LEU A 176 -5.35 -2.89 -6.75
N SER A 177 -6.55 -2.52 -6.33
CA SER A 177 -7.00 -2.74 -4.96
C SER A 177 -8.51 -2.80 -4.81
N ASP A 178 -8.98 -3.14 -3.62
CA ASP A 178 -10.40 -3.18 -3.27
C ASP A 178 -10.98 -1.81 -2.90
N VAL A 179 -10.28 -0.71 -3.18
CA VAL A 179 -10.77 0.65 -2.90
C VAL A 179 -12.11 0.84 -3.58
N PRO A 180 -13.18 1.10 -2.82
CA PRO A 180 -14.50 1.34 -3.39
C PRO A 180 -14.53 2.72 -4.05
N PHE A 181 -15.40 2.87 -5.04
CA PHE A 181 -15.59 4.14 -5.77
C PHE A 181 -15.95 5.30 -4.82
N SER A 182 -16.61 5.03 -3.69
CA SER A 182 -16.93 6.06 -2.68
C SER A 182 -15.72 6.70 -2.01
N GLN A 183 -14.58 6.02 -1.97
CA GLN A 183 -13.34 6.51 -1.36
C GLN A 183 -12.42 7.24 -2.35
N VAL A 184 -12.57 7.00 -3.65
CA VAL A 184 -11.72 7.59 -4.70
C VAL A 184 -11.78 9.13 -4.78
N PRO A 185 -12.92 9.82 -4.56
CA PRO A 185 -12.93 11.28 -4.44
C PRO A 185 -11.96 11.79 -3.37
N GLY A 186 -11.79 11.01 -2.29
CA GLY A 186 -10.82 11.26 -1.24
C GLY A 186 -9.39 11.21 -1.75
N VAL A 187 -9.07 10.17 -2.52
CA VAL A 187 -7.76 9.93 -3.14
C VAL A 187 -7.40 11.05 -4.12
N ALA A 188 -8.28 11.37 -5.07
CA ALA A 188 -8.05 12.42 -6.07
C ALA A 188 -7.76 13.78 -5.42
N ALA A 189 -8.53 14.14 -4.39
CA ALA A 189 -8.28 15.38 -3.66
C ALA A 189 -7.00 15.37 -2.82
N ALA A 190 -6.59 14.21 -2.29
CA ALA A 190 -5.38 14.09 -1.50
C ALA A 190 -4.11 14.23 -2.35
N ILE A 191 -4.14 13.75 -3.61
CA ILE A 191 -3.02 13.88 -4.56
C ILE A 191 -3.12 15.17 -5.39
N GLY A 192 -4.27 15.85 -5.39
CA GLY A 192 -4.50 17.07 -6.16
C GLY A 192 -4.55 16.86 -7.67
N SER A 193 -4.81 15.63 -8.12
CA SER A 193 -4.78 15.20 -9.52
C SER A 193 -5.94 14.27 -9.83
N PRO A 194 -6.45 14.20 -11.08
CA PRO A 194 -7.51 13.27 -11.46
C PRO A 194 -7.11 11.82 -11.22
N VAL A 195 -8.06 11.00 -10.78
CA VAL A 195 -7.90 9.54 -10.67
C VAL A 195 -8.94 8.86 -11.55
N ALA A 196 -8.48 8.08 -12.52
CA ALA A 196 -9.33 7.27 -13.37
C ALA A 196 -9.48 5.87 -12.79
N VAL A 197 -10.71 5.36 -12.77
CA VAL A 197 -11.02 4.05 -12.18
C VAL A 197 -11.70 3.15 -13.18
N LEU A 198 -11.06 2.02 -13.45
CA LEU A 198 -11.62 0.91 -14.21
C LEU A 198 -12.03 -0.22 -13.26
N ARG A 199 -13.14 -0.89 -13.58
CA ARG A 199 -13.56 -2.09 -12.83
C ARG A 199 -12.85 -3.30 -13.41
N LEU A 200 -12.14 -4.04 -12.55
CA LEU A 200 -11.46 -5.28 -12.90
C LEU A 200 -11.73 -6.32 -11.81
N PRO A 201 -12.88 -7.03 -11.85
CA PRO A 201 -13.24 -7.98 -10.78
C PRO A 201 -12.09 -8.95 -10.45
N PRO A 202 -11.75 -9.18 -9.18
CA PRO A 202 -12.45 -8.72 -7.96
C PRO A 202 -12.06 -7.31 -7.47
N VAL A 203 -11.17 -6.59 -8.16
CA VAL A 203 -10.60 -5.29 -7.74
C VAL A 203 -11.04 -4.12 -8.62
N ASN A 204 -10.54 -2.94 -8.29
CA ASN A 204 -10.58 -1.77 -9.15
C ASN A 204 -9.15 -1.37 -9.52
N ALA A 205 -8.97 -0.92 -10.76
CA ALA A 205 -7.74 -0.36 -11.26
C ALA A 205 -7.80 1.16 -11.21
N LEU A 206 -7.03 1.75 -10.31
CA LEU A 206 -6.87 3.19 -10.16
C LEU A 206 -5.65 3.61 -10.97
N VAL A 207 -5.82 4.55 -11.89
CA VAL A 207 -4.76 5.13 -12.71
C VAL A 207 -4.69 6.63 -12.40
N ALA A 208 -3.50 7.12 -12.11
CA ALA A 208 -3.24 8.53 -11.89
C ALA A 208 -1.90 8.93 -12.55
N ASP A 209 -1.82 10.18 -13.00
CA ASP A 209 -0.60 10.73 -13.62
C ASP A 209 0.50 11.05 -12.58
N VAL A 210 0.17 10.92 -11.30
CA VAL A 210 1.07 11.19 -10.17
C VAL A 210 1.00 10.06 -9.14
N PRO A 211 2.02 9.91 -8.28
CA PRO A 211 2.04 8.86 -7.26
C PRO A 211 0.85 8.93 -6.31
N ILE A 212 0.24 7.77 -6.05
CA ILE A 212 -0.82 7.60 -5.05
C ILE A 212 -0.17 7.16 -3.72
N PRO A 213 -0.35 7.90 -2.61
CA PRO A 213 0.21 7.52 -1.31
C PRO A 213 -0.39 6.21 -0.75
N LYS A 214 0.42 5.40 -0.04
CA LYS A 214 0.01 4.11 0.58
C LYS A 214 -1.31 4.18 1.35
N ARG A 215 -1.52 5.23 2.15
CA ARG A 215 -2.74 5.43 2.95
C ARG A 215 -4.03 5.44 2.11
N ASN A 216 -3.90 5.68 0.81
CA ASN A 216 -4.99 5.78 -0.15
C ASN A 216 -5.13 4.52 -1.03
N HIS A 217 -4.30 3.50 -0.83
CA HIS A 217 -4.36 2.25 -1.60
C HIS A 217 -5.50 1.32 -1.17
N GLY A 218 -6.18 1.61 -0.05
CA GLY A 218 -7.27 0.81 0.51
C GLY A 218 -6.84 -0.09 1.68
N SER A 219 -7.81 -0.75 2.31
CA SER A 219 -7.61 -1.69 3.44
C SER A 219 -7.28 -3.11 2.97
N ALA A 220 -6.76 -3.25 1.76
CA ALA A 220 -6.83 -4.51 1.07
C ALA A 220 -5.92 -5.57 1.69
N LYS A 221 -6.45 -6.80 1.76
CA LYS A 221 -5.66 -8.03 2.01
C LYS A 221 -4.57 -8.22 0.96
N PHE A 222 -4.76 -7.66 -0.23
CA PHE A 222 -3.74 -7.59 -1.26
C PHE A 222 -3.78 -6.27 -2.05
N THR A 223 -2.62 -5.79 -2.51
CA THR A 223 -2.49 -4.57 -3.32
C THR A 223 -1.38 -4.76 -4.32
N ILE A 224 -1.62 -4.45 -5.59
CA ILE A 224 -0.59 -4.41 -6.62
C ILE A 224 -0.40 -2.96 -7.04
N VAL A 225 0.82 -2.46 -6.94
CA VAL A 225 1.21 -1.09 -7.31
C VAL A 225 2.24 -1.18 -8.40
N LEU A 226 1.99 -0.55 -9.53
CA LEU A 226 2.95 -0.37 -10.62
C LEU A 226 3.18 1.12 -10.80
N SER A 227 4.40 1.56 -10.55
CA SER A 227 4.85 2.94 -10.70
C SER A 227 5.83 3.02 -11.85
N THR A 228 5.66 4.00 -12.73
CA THR A 228 6.52 4.22 -13.88
C THR A 228 7.01 5.67 -13.93
N ASP A 229 8.11 5.89 -14.62
CA ASP A 229 8.60 7.23 -14.94
C ASP A 229 8.80 7.35 -16.47
N PRO A 230 7.88 8.01 -17.18
CA PRO A 230 8.00 8.28 -18.61
C PRO A 230 9.23 9.08 -19.00
N SER A 231 9.89 9.77 -18.06
CA SER A 231 11.13 10.50 -18.35
C SER A 231 12.35 9.59 -18.44
N GLY A 232 12.24 8.33 -17.96
CA GLY A 232 13.30 7.33 -17.94
C GLY A 232 14.42 7.63 -16.94
N VAL A 233 14.18 8.53 -15.97
CA VAL A 233 15.13 8.81 -14.90
C VAL A 233 15.05 7.70 -13.85
N ASP A 234 13.84 7.39 -13.41
CA ASP A 234 13.58 6.30 -12.47
C ASP A 234 13.15 5.03 -13.23
N ARG A 235 13.53 3.87 -12.71
CA ARG A 235 13.05 2.58 -13.24
C ARG A 235 11.62 2.32 -12.81
N PRO A 236 10.85 1.52 -13.57
CA PRO A 236 9.55 1.06 -13.11
C PRO A 236 9.69 0.21 -11.84
N VAL A 237 8.75 0.39 -10.93
CA VAL A 237 8.69 -0.36 -9.67
C VAL A 237 7.33 -1.05 -9.57
N LEU A 238 7.36 -2.37 -9.46
CA LEU A 238 6.16 -3.19 -9.20
C LEU A 238 6.22 -3.71 -7.77
N SER A 239 5.26 -3.33 -6.94
CA SER A 239 5.11 -3.84 -5.58
C SER A 239 3.84 -4.66 -5.46
N VAL A 240 3.95 -5.87 -4.91
CA VAL A 240 2.82 -6.74 -4.58
C VAL A 240 2.79 -6.91 -3.07
N ARG A 241 1.67 -6.51 -2.45
CA ARG A 241 1.36 -6.78 -1.05
C ARG A 241 0.30 -7.87 -0.96
N GLN A 242 0.49 -8.89 -0.15
CA GLN A 242 -0.48 -9.97 0.14
C GLN A 242 -0.33 -10.41 1.60
N ASP A 243 -1.41 -10.40 2.40
CA ASP A 243 -1.43 -10.96 3.77
C ASP A 243 -0.20 -10.58 4.62
N SER A 244 0.13 -9.27 4.64
CA SER A 244 1.30 -8.63 5.28
C SER A 244 2.67 -8.86 4.62
N LEU A 245 2.75 -9.68 3.59
CA LEU A 245 3.96 -9.84 2.77
C LEU A 245 4.03 -8.73 1.72
N ARG A 246 5.19 -8.08 1.59
CA ARG A 246 5.52 -7.23 0.44
C ARG A 246 6.70 -7.80 -0.32
N VAL A 247 6.56 -7.81 -1.65
CA VAL A 247 7.64 -8.07 -2.61
C VAL A 247 7.67 -6.93 -3.63
N THR A 248 8.87 -6.56 -4.07
CA THR A 248 9.11 -5.45 -5.01
C THR A 248 10.02 -5.91 -6.14
N TRP A 249 9.70 -5.50 -7.37
CA TRP A 249 10.46 -5.77 -8.59
C TRP A 249 10.85 -4.46 -9.26
N GLU A 250 12.14 -4.31 -9.58
CA GLU A 250 12.75 -3.04 -10.07
C GLU A 250 13.41 -3.18 -11.45
N TRP A 251 13.06 -4.22 -12.22
CA TRP A 251 13.61 -4.49 -13.57
C TRP A 251 15.14 -4.43 -13.66
N GLU A 252 15.85 -4.79 -12.58
CA GLU A 252 17.32 -4.89 -12.58
C GLU A 252 17.83 -6.14 -13.30
N GLY A 253 16.91 -7.04 -13.64
CA GLY A 253 17.19 -8.36 -14.15
C GLY A 253 17.00 -9.43 -13.08
N GLU A 254 16.79 -10.64 -13.55
CA GLU A 254 16.59 -11.79 -12.70
C GLU A 254 17.93 -12.46 -12.39
N LEU A 255 18.22 -12.76 -11.12
CA LEU A 255 19.43 -13.51 -10.77
C LEU A 255 19.36 -14.92 -11.38
N PRO A 256 20.45 -15.46 -11.94
CA PRO A 256 20.45 -16.82 -12.46
C PRO A 256 20.39 -17.83 -11.29
N PRO A 257 19.78 -19.01 -11.47
CA PRO A 257 19.87 -20.06 -10.47
C PRO A 257 21.33 -20.52 -10.32
N VAL A 258 21.74 -20.83 -9.09
CA VAL A 258 23.09 -21.34 -8.81
C VAL A 258 23.30 -22.71 -9.47
N ALA A 259 24.56 -23.09 -9.72
CA ALA A 259 24.89 -24.28 -10.51
C ALA A 259 24.18 -25.56 -10.03
N TRP A 260 24.23 -25.84 -8.73
CA TRP A 260 23.61 -27.06 -8.18
C TRP A 260 22.07 -27.06 -8.30
N VAL A 261 21.43 -25.88 -8.23
CA VAL A 261 19.98 -25.74 -8.43
C VAL A 261 19.61 -26.02 -9.88
N LYS A 262 20.43 -25.56 -10.85
CA LYS A 262 20.23 -25.87 -12.28
C LYS A 262 20.34 -27.37 -12.57
N ASP A 263 21.18 -28.07 -11.82
CA ASP A 263 21.46 -29.50 -12.02
C ASP A 263 20.43 -30.42 -11.32
N ASN A 264 19.50 -29.88 -10.53
CA ASN A 264 18.45 -30.63 -9.83
C ASN A 264 17.05 -30.13 -10.22
N ASP A 265 16.26 -30.99 -10.87
CA ASP A 265 14.94 -30.64 -11.40
C ASP A 265 13.98 -30.08 -10.32
N SER A 266 13.91 -30.71 -9.14
CA SER A 266 13.04 -30.25 -8.05
C SER A 266 13.45 -28.87 -7.51
N ALA A 267 14.75 -28.61 -7.39
CA ALA A 267 15.25 -27.31 -6.97
C ALA A 267 15.04 -26.24 -8.05
N ALA A 268 15.26 -26.60 -9.32
CA ALA A 268 15.05 -25.73 -10.46
C ALA A 268 13.58 -25.32 -10.60
N ASP A 269 12.66 -26.28 -10.55
CA ASP A 269 11.22 -26.03 -10.63
C ASP A 269 10.74 -25.13 -9.48
N PHE A 270 11.22 -25.38 -8.26
CA PHE A 270 10.90 -24.54 -7.11
C PHE A 270 11.46 -23.12 -7.25
N ALA A 271 12.72 -22.98 -7.67
CA ALA A 271 13.35 -21.68 -7.89
C ALA A 271 12.64 -20.89 -9.01
N ASP A 272 12.19 -21.59 -10.05
CA ASP A 272 11.44 -20.98 -11.15
C ASP A 272 10.08 -20.45 -10.69
N GLU A 273 9.39 -21.17 -9.80
CA GLU A 273 8.04 -20.81 -9.34
C GLU A 273 8.05 -19.79 -8.18
N GLN A 274 8.98 -19.93 -7.22
CA GLN A 274 8.94 -19.21 -5.94
C GLN A 274 9.95 -18.06 -5.81
N LEU A 275 10.92 -17.97 -6.72
CA LEU A 275 11.95 -16.92 -6.75
C LEU A 275 11.90 -16.13 -8.06
N GLY A 276 12.58 -14.98 -8.09
CA GLY A 276 12.61 -14.09 -9.25
C GLY A 276 11.22 -13.76 -9.78
N VAL A 277 11.06 -13.80 -11.10
CA VAL A 277 9.85 -13.42 -11.82
C VAL A 277 8.67 -14.36 -11.53
N GLY A 278 8.92 -15.67 -11.42
CA GLY A 278 7.85 -16.62 -11.16
C GLY A 278 7.14 -16.37 -9.84
N ALA A 279 7.89 -15.88 -8.85
CA ALA A 279 7.33 -15.47 -7.56
C ALA A 279 6.26 -14.37 -7.71
N PHE A 280 6.47 -13.40 -8.61
CA PHE A 280 5.50 -12.33 -8.88
C PHE A 280 4.31 -12.86 -9.68
N VAL A 281 4.58 -13.67 -10.72
CA VAL A 281 3.54 -14.27 -11.57
C VAL A 281 2.57 -15.11 -10.73
N THR A 282 3.10 -16.01 -9.89
CA THR A 282 2.31 -16.88 -9.01
C THR A 282 1.44 -16.07 -8.06
N ARG A 283 1.98 -15.00 -7.46
CA ARG A 283 1.22 -14.14 -6.53
C ARG A 283 0.14 -13.35 -7.24
N ILE A 284 0.46 -12.67 -8.34
CA ILE A 284 -0.51 -11.87 -9.09
C ILE A 284 -1.64 -12.75 -9.63
N CYS A 285 -1.31 -13.91 -10.21
CA CYS A 285 -2.33 -14.83 -10.75
C CYS A 285 -3.20 -15.48 -9.67
N ALA A 286 -2.69 -15.60 -8.43
CA ALA A 286 -3.50 -16.09 -7.31
C ALA A 286 -4.63 -15.10 -6.94
N ASP A 287 -4.36 -13.79 -7.02
CA ASP A 287 -5.36 -12.74 -6.73
C ASP A 287 -6.20 -12.35 -7.95
N LEU A 288 -5.59 -12.40 -9.14
CA LEU A 288 -6.16 -12.02 -10.43
C LEU A 288 -6.11 -13.22 -11.39
N PRO A 289 -7.05 -14.18 -11.25
CA PRO A 289 -7.00 -15.45 -11.98
C PRO A 289 -7.21 -15.32 -13.50
N ASP A 290 -7.71 -14.18 -13.99
CA ASP A 290 -7.86 -13.89 -15.42
C ASP A 290 -6.58 -13.32 -16.06
N THR A 291 -5.51 -13.10 -15.29
CA THR A 291 -4.19 -12.65 -15.77
C THR A 291 -3.54 -13.73 -16.64
N ASP A 292 -2.91 -13.35 -17.75
CA ASP A 292 -2.10 -14.27 -18.55
C ASP A 292 -0.71 -14.45 -17.90
N PRO A 293 -0.39 -15.63 -17.34
CA PRO A 293 0.87 -15.85 -16.64
C PRO A 293 2.09 -15.77 -17.58
N GLN A 294 1.94 -16.17 -18.85
CA GLN A 294 3.05 -16.19 -19.80
C GLN A 294 3.33 -14.78 -20.33
N ALA A 295 2.29 -14.00 -20.59
CA ALA A 295 2.43 -12.60 -20.94
C ALA A 295 3.04 -11.80 -19.78
N LEU A 296 2.58 -12.02 -18.55
CA LEU A 296 3.10 -11.34 -17.37
C LEU A 296 4.58 -11.67 -17.13
N ARG A 297 4.95 -12.95 -17.24
CA ARG A 297 6.35 -13.37 -17.16
C ARG A 297 7.21 -12.68 -18.21
N SER A 298 6.70 -12.58 -19.44
CA SER A 298 7.41 -11.92 -20.55
C SER A 298 7.56 -10.42 -20.31
N ALA A 299 6.55 -9.76 -19.72
CA ALA A 299 6.58 -8.35 -19.35
C ALA A 299 7.63 -8.04 -18.26
N LEU A 300 7.73 -8.91 -17.25
CA LEU A 300 8.67 -8.74 -16.14
C LEU A 300 10.14 -8.98 -16.53
N LEU A 301 10.37 -9.83 -17.55
CA LEU A 301 11.70 -10.09 -18.14
C LEU A 301 12.02 -9.16 -19.33
N GLY A 302 11.05 -8.36 -19.76
CA GLY A 302 11.14 -7.51 -20.94
C GLY A 302 11.90 -6.21 -20.68
N ASP A 303 11.71 -5.27 -21.61
CA ASP A 303 12.29 -3.94 -21.53
C ASP A 303 11.60 -3.08 -20.46
N ALA A 304 12.41 -2.47 -19.59
CA ALA A 304 11.93 -1.61 -18.50
C ALA A 304 11.17 -0.38 -19.02
N GLU A 305 11.52 0.14 -20.21
CA GLU A 305 10.85 1.31 -20.80
C GLU A 305 9.36 1.03 -21.10
N HIS A 306 9.03 -0.22 -21.44
CA HIS A 306 7.69 -0.65 -21.83
C HIS A 306 6.98 -1.48 -20.75
N ALA A 307 7.62 -1.66 -19.59
CA ALA A 307 7.12 -2.47 -18.49
C ALA A 307 5.70 -2.12 -18.07
N GLY A 308 5.38 -0.82 -18.00
CA GLY A 308 4.05 -0.32 -17.67
C GLY A 308 2.95 -0.89 -18.56
N ARG A 309 3.13 -0.75 -19.87
CA ARG A 309 2.18 -1.24 -20.88
C ARG A 309 2.08 -2.76 -20.89
N GLU A 310 3.21 -3.45 -20.89
CA GLU A 310 3.25 -4.91 -21.01
C GLU A 310 2.62 -5.59 -19.78
N VAL A 311 2.89 -5.08 -18.56
CA VAL A 311 2.26 -5.60 -17.33
C VAL A 311 0.77 -5.30 -17.31
N ALA A 312 0.34 -4.08 -17.66
CA ALA A 312 -1.08 -3.74 -17.74
C ALA A 312 -1.84 -4.62 -18.73
N GLY A 313 -1.24 -4.87 -19.91
CA GLY A 313 -1.79 -5.75 -20.93
C GLY A 313 -1.90 -7.21 -20.46
N ALA A 314 -0.87 -7.73 -19.78
CA ALA A 314 -0.88 -9.09 -19.23
C ALA A 314 -1.98 -9.32 -18.17
N ILE A 315 -2.29 -8.28 -17.39
CA ILE A 315 -3.38 -8.29 -16.38
C ILE A 315 -4.77 -8.18 -17.05
N GLY A 316 -4.83 -7.89 -18.36
CA GLY A 316 -6.08 -7.77 -19.11
C GLY A 316 -6.69 -6.37 -19.07
N LEU A 317 -5.91 -5.34 -18.73
CA LEU A 317 -6.36 -3.95 -18.80
C LEU A 317 -6.37 -3.45 -20.26
N PRO A 318 -7.20 -2.45 -20.60
CA PRO A 318 -7.19 -1.81 -21.90
C PRO A 318 -5.81 -1.22 -22.24
N ALA A 319 -5.45 -1.21 -23.53
CA ALA A 319 -4.14 -0.73 -23.99
C ALA A 319 -3.89 0.74 -23.60
N GLU A 320 -4.95 1.53 -23.48
CA GLU A 320 -4.92 2.93 -23.07
C GLU A 320 -4.40 3.11 -21.63
N VAL A 321 -4.48 2.10 -20.76
CA VAL A 321 -3.83 2.13 -19.45
C VAL A 321 -2.30 2.12 -19.62
N GLY A 322 -1.78 1.34 -20.56
CA GLY A 322 -0.36 1.36 -20.91
C GLY A 322 0.06 2.71 -21.45
N ASP A 323 -0.77 3.34 -22.30
CA ASP A 323 -0.51 4.69 -22.80
C ASP A 323 -0.46 5.73 -21.66
N CYS A 324 -1.28 5.57 -20.61
CA CYS A 324 -1.17 6.41 -19.41
C CYS A 324 0.14 6.18 -18.66
N LEU A 325 0.55 4.92 -18.47
CA LEU A 325 1.78 4.58 -17.76
C LEU A 325 3.05 5.01 -18.51
N GLU A 326 2.98 5.17 -19.82
CA GLU A 326 4.05 5.73 -20.65
C GLU A 326 3.95 7.25 -20.81
N GLY A 327 2.98 7.91 -20.17
CA GLY A 327 2.79 9.36 -20.26
C GLY A 327 2.29 9.85 -21.63
N LEU A 328 1.76 8.96 -22.47
CA LEU A 328 1.19 9.26 -23.78
C LEU A 328 -0.29 9.67 -23.70
N LEU A 329 -0.99 9.26 -22.64
CA LEU A 329 -2.40 9.57 -22.38
C LEU A 329 -2.57 10.07 -20.94
N GLU A 330 -3.25 11.18 -20.74
CA GLU A 330 -3.58 11.64 -19.38
C GLU A 330 -4.66 10.73 -18.77
N ALA A 331 -4.54 10.39 -17.48
CA ALA A 331 -5.49 9.52 -16.79
C ALA A 331 -6.95 9.98 -16.95
N ARG A 332 -7.21 11.29 -16.95
CA ARG A 332 -8.56 11.85 -17.13
C ARG A 332 -9.22 11.55 -18.48
N LEU A 333 -8.43 11.14 -19.48
CA LEU A 333 -8.89 10.82 -20.83
C LEU A 333 -9.04 9.32 -21.07
N LEU A 334 -8.82 8.49 -20.04
CA LEU A 334 -8.85 7.04 -20.12
C LEU A 334 -10.27 6.53 -20.51
N PRO A 335 -10.43 5.88 -21.67
CA PRO A 335 -11.73 5.43 -22.15
C PRO A 335 -12.36 4.37 -21.22
N GLY A 336 -13.67 4.50 -20.97
CA GLY A 336 -14.41 3.55 -20.14
C GLY A 336 -14.14 3.63 -18.64
N ALA A 337 -13.20 4.49 -18.21
CA ALA A 337 -12.94 4.75 -16.81
C ALA A 337 -13.94 5.76 -16.24
N VAL A 338 -14.23 5.64 -14.94
CA VAL A 338 -14.87 6.71 -14.18
C VAL A 338 -13.78 7.62 -13.64
N VAL A 339 -13.83 8.89 -14.02
CA VAL A 339 -12.80 9.87 -13.66
C VAL A 339 -13.27 10.70 -12.47
N PHE A 340 -12.43 10.73 -11.44
CA PHE A 340 -12.65 11.50 -10.24
C PHE A 340 -11.72 12.72 -10.22
N GLU A 341 -12.32 13.89 -10.43
CA GLU A 341 -11.61 15.17 -10.35
C GLU A 341 -11.32 15.56 -8.88
N PRO A 342 -10.20 16.25 -8.61
CA PRO A 342 -9.90 16.78 -7.28
C PRO A 342 -10.90 17.89 -6.93
N LYS A 343 -11.77 17.62 -5.93
CA LYS A 343 -12.84 18.54 -5.50
C LYS A 343 -12.64 19.08 -4.07
N PRO A 344 -13.18 20.27 -3.73
CA PRO A 344 -13.28 20.73 -2.35
C PRO A 344 -14.16 19.82 -1.47
N PHE A 345 -13.95 19.89 -0.14
CA PHE A 345 -14.57 18.97 0.82
C PHE A 345 -16.09 18.75 0.66
N ALA A 346 -16.86 19.83 0.51
CA ALA A 346 -18.33 19.75 0.44
C ALA A 346 -18.83 18.96 -0.79
N GLU A 347 -18.18 19.12 -1.93
CA GLU A 347 -18.52 18.41 -3.16
C GLU A 347 -18.04 16.96 -3.11
N ARG A 348 -16.87 16.69 -2.52
CA ARG A 348 -16.41 15.31 -2.30
C ARG A 348 -17.39 14.52 -1.43
N LEU A 349 -17.92 15.11 -0.36
CA LEU A 349 -18.88 14.44 0.52
C LEU A 349 -20.15 14.08 -0.26
N GLN A 350 -20.59 14.93 -1.20
CA GLN A 350 -21.70 14.63 -2.10
C GLN A 350 -21.38 13.43 -3.01
N SER A 351 -20.23 13.44 -3.67
CA SER A 351 -19.78 12.35 -4.53
C SER A 351 -19.67 11.03 -3.77
N THR A 352 -18.99 11.02 -2.61
CA THR A 352 -18.86 9.83 -1.76
C THR A 352 -20.23 9.26 -1.38
N VAL A 353 -21.18 10.09 -0.95
CA VAL A 353 -22.53 9.64 -0.61
C VAL A 353 -23.27 9.10 -1.83
N ALA A 354 -23.14 9.73 -3.00
CA ALA A 354 -23.75 9.25 -4.24
C ALA A 354 -23.26 7.83 -4.59
N TYR A 355 -21.95 7.57 -4.52
CA TYR A 355 -21.39 6.24 -4.78
C TYR A 355 -21.79 5.21 -3.71
N GLU A 356 -21.82 5.56 -2.42
CA GLU A 356 -22.36 4.69 -1.35
C GLU A 356 -23.83 4.32 -1.61
N VAL A 357 -24.68 5.32 -1.89
CA VAL A 357 -26.12 5.11 -2.14
C VAL A 357 -26.36 4.30 -3.40
N SER A 358 -25.50 4.43 -4.42
CA SER A 358 -25.53 3.62 -5.64
C SER A 358 -25.07 2.17 -5.46
N GLY A 359 -24.55 1.82 -4.27
CA GLY A 359 -24.10 0.47 -3.93
C GLY A 359 -22.67 0.18 -4.40
N GLN A 360 -21.90 1.23 -4.68
CA GLN A 360 -20.48 1.18 -5.07
C GLN A 360 -19.57 1.60 -3.89
N GLY A 361 -20.03 1.30 -2.67
CA GLY A 361 -19.41 1.69 -1.40
C GLY A 361 -19.29 0.54 -0.40
N VAL A 362 -18.83 0.85 0.82
CA VAL A 362 -18.50 -0.15 1.87
C VAL A 362 -19.70 -0.54 2.72
N ALA A 363 -20.72 0.32 2.80
CA ALA A 363 -21.79 0.14 3.76
C ALA A 363 -22.62 -1.12 3.51
N ALA A 364 -22.83 -1.92 4.57
CA ALA A 364 -23.50 -3.21 4.50
C ALA A 364 -24.81 -3.15 3.68
N PRO A 365 -25.00 -4.08 2.71
CA PRO A 365 -26.14 -4.07 1.80
C PRO A 365 -27.50 -3.95 2.50
N GLY A 366 -27.64 -4.43 3.74
CA GLY A 366 -28.90 -4.42 4.49
C GLY A 366 -29.46 -3.03 4.84
N PHE A 367 -28.62 -2.05 5.18
CA PHE A 367 -29.11 -0.70 5.53
C PHE A 367 -29.55 0.07 4.28
N TRP A 368 -28.73 0.04 3.24
CA TRP A 368 -29.02 0.72 1.97
C TRP A 368 -29.99 -0.03 1.07
N ALA A 369 -30.14 -1.36 1.17
CA ALA A 369 -31.20 -2.09 0.48
C ALA A 369 -32.57 -1.86 1.12
N VAL A 370 -32.64 -1.71 2.46
CA VAL A 370 -33.88 -1.29 3.13
C VAL A 370 -34.19 0.18 2.79
N TYR A 371 -33.18 1.04 2.74
CA TYR A 371 -33.36 2.42 2.28
C TYR A 371 -33.78 2.47 0.79
N ARG A 372 -33.12 1.74 -0.12
CA ARG A 372 -33.41 1.69 -1.57
C ARG A 372 -34.78 1.08 -1.87
N LYS A 373 -35.13 -0.05 -1.23
CA LYS A 373 -36.44 -0.70 -1.40
C LYS A 373 -37.60 0.12 -0.83
N LEU A 374 -37.35 0.93 0.21
CA LEU A 374 -38.37 1.75 0.85
C LEU A 374 -38.47 3.17 0.26
N TYR A 375 -37.37 3.75 -0.21
CA TYR A 375 -37.28 5.14 -0.72
C TYR A 375 -37.19 5.26 -2.24
N LEU A 376 -36.65 4.28 -2.97
CA LEU A 376 -36.46 4.37 -4.42
C LEU A 376 -37.48 3.54 -5.22
N ASP A 377 -37.90 2.37 -4.71
CA ASP A 377 -38.79 1.46 -5.47
C ASP A 377 -40.30 1.73 -5.30
N HIS A 378 -40.74 2.43 -4.25
CA HIS A 378 -42.17 2.72 -4.00
C HIS A 378 -42.50 4.21 -3.75
N PRO A 379 -42.31 5.10 -4.74
CA PRO A 379 -42.56 6.53 -4.58
C PRO A 379 -44.03 6.88 -4.24
N ARG A 380 -45.01 6.07 -4.69
CA ARG A 380 -46.45 6.29 -4.41
C ARG A 380 -46.91 5.89 -3.01
N ALA A 381 -46.15 5.07 -2.28
CA ALA A 381 -46.47 4.75 -0.89
C ALA A 381 -46.25 5.96 0.03
N MET A 382 -45.34 6.86 -0.36
CA MET A 382 -45.05 8.11 0.34
C MET A 382 -46.06 9.22 0.03
N GLU A 383 -46.66 9.26 -1.16
CA GLU A 383 -47.73 10.23 -1.44
C GLU A 383 -48.98 9.99 -0.57
N ALA A 384 -49.25 8.77 -0.11
CA ALA A 384 -50.38 8.56 0.80
C ALA A 384 -50.07 8.96 2.26
N VAL A 385 -48.84 8.73 2.73
CA VAL A 385 -48.45 8.91 4.14
C VAL A 385 -47.92 10.32 4.41
N ALA A 386 -47.15 10.92 3.50
CA ALA A 386 -46.64 12.29 3.64
C ALA A 386 -47.76 13.32 3.45
N THR A 387 -48.72 13.09 2.55
CA THR A 387 -49.87 13.99 2.35
C THR A 387 -50.86 13.91 3.53
N ALA A 388 -51.00 12.74 4.14
CA ALA A 388 -51.77 12.58 5.37
C ALA A 388 -51.10 13.28 6.57
N GLN A 389 -49.79 13.09 6.78
CA GLN A 389 -49.06 13.67 7.92
C GLN A 389 -48.79 15.17 7.77
N ALA A 390 -48.53 15.69 6.56
CA ALA A 390 -48.42 17.13 6.29
C ALA A 390 -49.78 17.83 6.42
N GLY A 391 -50.87 17.17 5.99
CA GLY A 391 -52.23 17.65 6.21
C GLY A 391 -52.58 17.76 7.70
N ILE A 392 -52.27 16.72 8.48
CA ILE A 392 -52.47 16.71 9.93
C ILE A 392 -51.56 17.76 10.62
N GLY A 393 -50.30 17.87 10.24
CA GLY A 393 -49.35 18.85 10.77
C GLY A 393 -49.78 20.30 10.53
N ALA A 394 -50.19 20.65 9.30
CA ALA A 394 -50.68 21.98 8.96
C ALA A 394 -52.00 22.32 9.69
N ILE A 395 -52.91 21.34 9.81
CA ILE A 395 -54.14 21.50 10.60
C ILE A 395 -53.81 21.74 12.08
N LEU A 396 -52.87 21.00 12.66
CA LEU A 396 -52.48 21.16 14.07
C LEU A 396 -51.78 22.50 14.33
N VAL A 397 -50.92 22.98 13.42
CA VAL A 397 -50.32 24.32 13.50
C VAL A 397 -51.38 25.42 13.38
N ALA A 398 -52.29 25.34 12.41
CA ALA A 398 -53.37 26.32 12.23
C ALA A 398 -54.35 26.32 13.42
N THR A 399 -54.63 25.15 14.00
CA THR A 399 -55.55 25.03 15.15
C THR A 399 -54.87 25.46 16.45
N GLY A 400 -53.59 25.16 16.61
CA GLY A 400 -52.77 25.58 17.76
C GLY A 400 -52.53 27.09 17.79
N THR A 401 -52.24 27.71 16.63
CA THR A 401 -52.10 29.17 16.50
C THR A 401 -53.41 29.92 16.78
N ARG A 402 -54.57 29.37 16.38
CA ARG A 402 -55.89 29.95 16.75
C ARG A 402 -56.21 29.85 18.25
N ARG A 403 -55.60 28.91 18.98
CA ARG A 403 -55.79 28.70 20.43
C ARG A 403 -54.55 29.07 21.25
N TRP A 404 -53.67 29.91 20.70
CA TRP A 404 -52.35 30.24 21.27
C TRP A 404 -52.38 30.83 22.70
N HIS A 405 -53.51 31.44 23.07
CA HIS A 405 -53.74 31.99 24.41
C HIS A 405 -53.93 30.91 25.50
N ARG A 406 -54.06 29.62 25.13
CA ARG A 406 -54.15 28.50 26.07
C ARG A 406 -52.92 27.60 25.95
N THR A 407 -52.50 27.01 27.07
CA THR A 407 -51.34 26.09 27.13
C THR A 407 -51.48 24.92 26.16
N SER A 408 -52.70 24.42 25.95
CA SER A 408 -52.98 23.36 24.97
C SER A 408 -52.78 23.79 23.51
N GLY A 409 -53.00 25.06 23.16
CA GLY A 409 -52.77 25.58 21.81
C GLY A 409 -51.28 25.71 21.47
N LYS A 410 -50.44 26.06 22.44
CA LYS A 410 -48.98 26.13 22.29
C LYS A 410 -48.37 24.74 22.08
N VAL A 411 -48.85 23.74 22.82
CA VAL A 411 -48.43 22.32 22.66
C VAL A 411 -48.83 21.77 21.30
N LEU A 412 -50.06 22.06 20.85
CA LEU A 412 -50.56 21.65 19.53
C LEU A 412 -49.76 22.26 18.38
N ALA A 413 -49.41 23.54 18.46
CA ALA A 413 -48.60 24.20 17.45
C ALA A 413 -47.13 23.73 17.46
N GLY A 414 -46.56 23.45 18.64
CA GLY A 414 -45.22 22.88 18.77
C GLY A 414 -45.13 21.47 18.16
N LEU A 415 -46.12 20.61 18.41
CA LEU A 415 -46.21 19.27 17.80
C LEU A 415 -46.37 19.34 16.27
N GLY A 416 -47.25 20.23 15.79
CA GLY A 416 -47.42 20.45 14.35
C GLY A 416 -46.17 21.00 13.67
N GLY A 417 -45.44 21.91 14.33
CA GLY A 417 -44.17 22.46 13.84
C GLY A 417 -43.04 21.43 13.81
N ALA A 418 -42.91 20.60 14.85
CA ALA A 418 -41.91 19.52 14.89
C ALA A 418 -42.13 18.48 13.79
N LEU A 419 -43.40 18.13 13.52
CA LEU A 419 -43.76 17.24 12.41
C LEU A 419 -43.42 17.84 11.03
N ALA A 420 -43.63 19.15 10.86
CA ALA A 420 -43.29 19.85 9.63
C ALA A 420 -41.75 19.96 9.40
N VAL A 421 -40.98 20.23 10.46
CA VAL A 421 -39.51 20.29 10.39
C VAL A 421 -38.90 18.92 10.07
N ASN A 422 -39.40 17.84 10.69
CA ASN A 422 -38.94 16.49 10.39
C ASN A 422 -39.28 16.05 8.95
N ALA A 423 -40.45 16.43 8.44
CA ALA A 423 -40.82 16.19 7.05
C ALA A 423 -39.97 17.02 6.08
N GLY A 424 -39.72 18.30 6.38
CA GLY A 424 -38.87 19.19 5.58
C GLY A 424 -37.42 18.74 5.53
N ALA A 425 -36.84 18.32 6.66
CA ALA A 425 -35.48 17.79 6.71
C ALA A 425 -35.32 16.52 5.85
N ARG A 426 -36.35 15.67 5.80
CA ARG A 426 -36.34 14.46 4.95
C ARG A 426 -36.47 14.78 3.47
N ILE A 427 -37.33 15.73 3.10
CA ILE A 427 -37.48 16.19 1.71
C ILE A 427 -36.17 16.82 1.23
N LEU A 428 -35.55 17.68 2.06
CA LEU A 428 -34.27 18.31 1.74
C LEU A 428 -33.14 17.29 1.62
N ALA A 429 -33.11 16.27 2.49
CA ALA A 429 -32.14 15.18 2.39
C ALA A 429 -32.34 14.36 1.11
N THR A 430 -33.58 14.03 0.74
CA THR A 430 -33.87 13.30 -0.51
C THR A 430 -33.52 14.14 -1.74
N GLN A 431 -33.85 15.43 -1.74
CA GLN A 431 -33.50 16.35 -2.83
C GLN A 431 -31.98 16.52 -2.94
N TRP A 432 -31.27 16.61 -1.82
CA TRP A 432 -29.81 16.70 -1.80
C TRP A 432 -29.15 15.41 -2.31
N ILE A 433 -29.67 14.23 -1.94
CA ILE A 433 -29.19 12.94 -2.47
C ILE A 433 -29.50 12.81 -3.97
N GLN A 434 -30.68 13.22 -4.43
CA GLN A 434 -31.01 13.22 -5.86
C GLN A 434 -30.09 14.16 -6.64
N ALA A 435 -29.84 15.37 -6.14
CA ALA A 435 -28.90 16.30 -6.75
C ALA A 435 -27.47 15.73 -6.78
N ALA A 436 -27.04 15.03 -5.73
CA ALA A 436 -25.74 14.36 -5.69
C ALA A 436 -25.64 13.20 -6.71
N LEU A 437 -26.70 12.41 -6.87
CA LEU A 437 -26.77 11.36 -7.88
C LEU A 437 -26.81 11.93 -9.31
N GLU A 438 -27.53 13.03 -9.52
CA GLU A 438 -27.60 13.73 -10.81
C GLU A 438 -26.24 14.33 -11.19
N ALA A 439 -25.53 14.95 -10.24
CA ALA A 439 -24.21 15.54 -10.46
C ALA A 439 -23.15 14.50 -10.86
N GLU A 440 -23.27 13.26 -10.39
CA GLU A 440 -22.37 12.15 -10.73
C GLU A 440 -22.89 11.28 -11.90
N GLY A 441 -24.02 11.64 -12.52
CA GLY A 441 -24.63 10.86 -13.61
C GLY A 441 -25.16 9.48 -13.19
N LEU A 442 -25.34 9.26 -11.88
CA LEU A 442 -25.81 8.00 -11.28
C LEU A 442 -27.33 8.00 -11.04
N ALA A 443 -28.02 9.09 -11.38
CA ALA A 443 -29.47 9.19 -11.27
C ALA A 443 -30.17 8.23 -12.24
N VAL A 444 -31.09 7.41 -11.74
CA VAL A 444 -31.92 6.55 -12.58
C VAL A 444 -32.93 7.41 -13.33
N HIS A 445 -32.71 7.65 -14.62
CA HIS A 445 -33.74 8.20 -15.50
C HIS A 445 -34.79 7.13 -15.81
N ARG A 446 -36.05 7.38 -15.44
CA ARG A 446 -37.17 6.56 -15.93
C ARG A 446 -37.38 6.87 -17.41
N GLU A 447 -37.12 5.89 -18.28
CA GLU A 447 -37.72 5.87 -19.60
C GLU A 447 -39.25 5.73 -19.44
N GLY A 448 -39.99 6.74 -19.91
CA GLY A 448 -41.38 6.61 -20.34
C GLY A 448 -42.46 6.58 -19.25
N GLU A 449 -43.42 7.49 -19.39
CA GLU A 449 -44.77 7.42 -18.81
C GLU A 449 -45.54 6.13 -19.16
#